data_AF-A0A5M9M3W4-F1
#
_entry.id   AF-A0A5M9M3W4-F1
#
_cell.length_a   1.000
_cell.length_b   1.000
_cell.length_c   1.000
_cell.angle_alpha   90.00
_cell.angle_beta   90.00
_cell.angle_gamma   90.00
#
_symmetry.space_group_name_H-M   'P 1'
#
loop_
_entity.id
_entity.type
_entity.pdbx_description
1 polymer ?
#
loop_
_entity_poly.entity_id
_entity_poly.type
_entity_poly.pdbx_seq_one_letter_code
_entity_poly.pdbx_strand_id
1 'polypeptide(L)'
;MDKPRKQRSYAPLTLEGAVSKLLNTVENIKSRNYIKPHEKKLIQYAFSLIGQPRKEPKSKADKRREDYRYFLKQVDTECGPVSVCVCALGLRQTVFGCMLEDRRLRLPMMVKKHKSDLEIPFLREVVPDLRDRPTGAEHEEGTDSQDNTQEIREQSYSTSTSVSDRTPAVSPGHLAPESRTPELQSDPTEKPRAMQQGKRDHSKNGVGSD
;
A
#
# COMPACT_ATOMS: atom_id res chain seq x y z
N MET A 1 -0.57 -32.67 -23.73
CA MET A 1 -0.68 -31.23 -24.00
C MET A 1 -0.25 -30.48 -22.75
N ASP A 2 0.97 -29.95 -22.73
CA ASP A 2 1.47 -29.14 -21.62
C ASP A 2 0.85 -27.75 -21.66
N LYS A 3 0.05 -27.41 -20.65
CA LYS A 3 -0.46 -26.04 -20.47
C LYS A 3 0.74 -25.17 -20.06
N PRO A 4 1.01 -24.03 -20.74
CA PRO A 4 2.09 -23.14 -20.33
C PRO A 4 1.76 -22.60 -18.94
N ARG A 5 2.57 -22.95 -17.93
CA ARG A 5 2.52 -22.34 -16.61
C ARG A 5 2.78 -20.85 -16.81
N LYS A 6 1.74 -20.02 -16.64
CA LYS A 6 1.90 -18.55 -16.52
C LYS A 6 2.78 -18.29 -15.29
N GLN A 7 4.10 -18.20 -15.49
CA GLN A 7 5.01 -17.64 -14.52
C GLN A 7 4.63 -16.17 -14.36
N ARG A 8 3.78 -15.86 -13.37
CA ARG A 8 3.63 -14.50 -12.88
C ARG A 8 4.94 -14.15 -12.17
N SER A 9 5.91 -13.63 -12.92
CA SER A 9 7.05 -12.93 -12.34
C SER A 9 6.51 -11.69 -11.63
N TYR A 10 6.19 -11.82 -10.34
CA TYR A 10 5.92 -10.65 -9.52
C TYR A 10 7.26 -10.01 -9.18
N ALA A 11 7.53 -8.87 -9.80
CA ALA A 11 8.65 -8.04 -9.41
C ALA A 11 8.54 -7.70 -7.90
N PRO A 12 9.64 -7.80 -7.12
CA PRO A 12 9.62 -7.44 -5.71
C PRO A 12 9.17 -5.99 -5.51
N LEU A 13 8.34 -5.75 -4.48
CA LEU A 13 7.82 -4.42 -4.17
C LEU A 13 8.98 -3.43 -3.90
N THR A 14 8.93 -2.27 -4.56
CA THR A 14 9.90 -1.18 -4.38
C THR A 14 9.58 -0.34 -3.14
N LEU A 15 10.54 0.45 -2.67
CA LEU A 15 10.32 1.39 -1.56
C LEU A 15 9.23 2.42 -1.90
N GLU A 16 9.31 3.03 -3.08
CA GLU A 16 8.31 3.99 -3.56
C GLU A 16 6.94 3.35 -3.71
N GLY A 17 6.87 2.10 -4.20
CA GLY A 17 5.63 1.34 -4.28
C GLY A 17 5.03 1.04 -2.90
N ALA A 18 5.87 0.78 -1.89
CA ALA A 18 5.43 0.60 -0.51
C ALA A 18 4.86 1.90 0.07
N VAL A 19 5.55 3.03 -0.10
CA VAL A 19 5.06 4.35 0.34
C VAL A 19 3.76 4.71 -0.35
N SER A 20 3.68 4.53 -1.68
CA SER A 20 2.47 4.79 -2.45
C SER A 20 1.28 3.96 -1.97
N LYS A 21 1.51 2.69 -1.58
CA LYS A 21 0.48 1.83 -0.98
C LYS A 21 -0.01 2.35 0.37
N LEU A 22 0.88 2.86 1.21
CA LEU A 22 0.53 3.44 2.51
C LEU A 22 -0.31 4.71 2.32
N LEU A 23 0.13 5.62 1.45
CA LEU A 23 -0.61 6.85 1.15
C LEU A 23 -1.99 6.55 0.54
N ASN A 24 -2.07 5.61 -0.40
CA ASN A 24 -3.37 5.19 -0.94
C ASN A 24 -4.26 4.55 0.15
N THR A 25 -3.67 3.81 1.08
CA THR A 25 -4.43 3.24 2.22
C THR A 25 -4.99 4.36 3.10
N VAL A 26 -4.21 5.41 3.36
CA VAL A 26 -4.66 6.60 4.08
C VAL A 26 -5.83 7.27 3.38
N GLU A 27 -5.71 7.55 2.08
CA GLU A 27 -6.78 8.19 1.32
C GLU A 27 -8.05 7.35 1.27
N ASN A 28 -7.92 6.02 1.16
CA ASN A 28 -9.06 5.10 1.21
C ASN A 28 -9.75 5.07 2.58
N ILE A 29 -9.01 5.24 3.67
CA ILE A 29 -9.58 5.30 5.02
C ILE A 29 -10.25 6.66 5.25
N LYS A 30 -9.56 7.77 4.90
CA LYS A 30 -10.12 9.12 4.99
C LYS A 30 -11.44 9.25 4.22
N SER A 31 -11.47 8.75 2.98
CA SER A 31 -12.66 8.82 2.12
C SER A 31 -13.87 8.06 2.69
N ARG A 32 -13.62 6.98 3.44
CA ARG A 32 -14.68 6.17 4.05
C ARG A 32 -15.06 6.62 5.45
N ASN A 33 -14.09 7.17 6.19
CA ASN A 33 -14.21 7.52 7.60
C ASN A 33 -14.67 6.36 8.53
N TYR A 34 -14.34 5.11 8.17
CA TYR A 34 -14.54 3.94 9.01
C TYR A 34 -13.56 2.81 8.66
N ILE A 35 -13.34 1.88 9.60
CA ILE A 35 -12.55 0.65 9.40
C ILE A 35 -13.47 -0.54 9.16
N LYS A 36 -13.23 -1.30 8.09
CA LYS A 36 -14.01 -2.52 7.80
C LYS A 36 -13.70 -3.62 8.82
N PRO A 37 -14.64 -4.55 9.09
CA PRO A 37 -14.42 -5.64 10.05
C PRO A 37 -13.14 -6.45 9.79
N HIS A 38 -12.81 -6.76 8.53
CA HIS A 38 -11.59 -7.48 8.20
C HIS A 38 -10.31 -6.63 8.37
N GLU A 39 -10.39 -5.31 8.17
CA GLU A 39 -9.29 -4.37 8.41
C GLU A 39 -8.99 -4.28 9.91
N LYS A 40 -10.04 -4.25 10.74
CA LYS A 40 -9.93 -4.33 12.20
C LYS A 40 -9.15 -5.56 12.65
N LYS A 41 -9.47 -6.75 12.12
CA LYS A 41 -8.74 -7.99 12.42
C LYS A 41 -7.24 -7.89 12.07
N LEU A 42 -6.90 -7.26 10.94
CA LEU A 42 -5.51 -7.06 10.52
C LEU A 42 -4.75 -6.10 11.46
N ILE A 43 -5.41 -5.02 11.90
CA ILE A 43 -4.82 -4.07 12.85
C ILE A 43 -4.60 -4.74 14.21
N GLN A 44 -5.60 -5.45 14.72
CA GLN A 44 -5.49 -6.18 16.00
C GLN A 44 -4.39 -7.24 15.94
N TYR A 45 -4.29 -7.97 14.81
CA TYR A 45 -3.19 -8.91 14.59
C TYR A 45 -1.83 -8.21 14.64
N ALA A 46 -1.69 -7.04 14.01
CA ALA A 46 -0.44 -6.27 14.03
C ALA A 46 -0.05 -5.84 15.44
N PHE A 47 -0.99 -5.32 16.24
CA PHE A 47 -0.72 -4.95 17.63
C PHE A 47 -0.43 -6.15 18.53
N SER A 48 -1.18 -7.25 18.37
CA SER A 48 -0.88 -8.51 19.05
C SER A 48 0.53 -8.99 18.71
N LEU A 49 0.93 -8.89 17.44
CA LEU A 49 2.25 -9.29 16.99
C LEU A 49 3.36 -8.43 17.61
N ILE A 50 3.18 -7.10 17.71
CA ILE A 50 4.12 -6.18 18.38
C ILE A 50 4.33 -6.57 19.85
N GLY A 51 3.25 -6.94 20.55
CA GLY A 51 3.27 -7.34 21.97
C GLY A 51 3.92 -8.69 22.24
N GLN A 52 4.11 -9.53 21.21
CA GLN A 52 4.75 -10.84 21.39
C GLN A 52 6.26 -10.71 21.63
N PRO A 53 6.84 -11.55 22.51
CA PRO A 53 8.29 -11.63 22.66
C PRO A 53 8.94 -12.11 21.36
N ARG A 54 10.20 -11.71 21.15
CA ARG A 54 11.01 -12.21 20.04
C ARG A 54 11.12 -13.73 20.14
N LYS A 55 10.89 -14.43 19.03
CA LYS A 55 11.08 -15.88 18.91
C LYS A 55 12.14 -16.16 17.85
N GLU A 56 12.98 -17.15 18.09
CA GLU A 56 13.89 -17.64 17.06
C GLU A 56 13.10 -18.29 15.91
N PRO A 57 13.32 -17.87 14.66
CA PRO A 57 12.63 -18.46 13.52
C PRO A 57 13.02 -19.94 13.32
N LYS A 58 12.02 -20.82 13.30
CA LYS A 58 12.20 -22.26 12.97
C LYS A 58 11.93 -22.56 11.50
N SER A 59 11.28 -21.64 10.79
CA SER A 59 10.90 -21.78 9.39
C SER A 59 11.04 -20.46 8.63
N LYS A 60 10.99 -20.51 7.29
CA LYS A 60 10.91 -19.30 6.44
C LYS A 60 9.66 -18.47 6.76
N ALA A 61 8.55 -19.12 7.12
CA ALA A 61 7.33 -18.43 7.50
C ALA A 61 7.52 -17.67 8.82
N ASP A 62 8.16 -18.30 9.81
CA ASP A 62 8.49 -17.66 11.08
C ASP A 62 9.44 -16.48 10.88
N LYS A 63 10.45 -16.61 10.01
CA LYS A 63 11.38 -15.52 9.70
C LYS A 63 10.62 -14.33 9.13
N ARG A 64 9.72 -14.56 8.16
CA ARG A 64 8.88 -13.48 7.60
C ARG A 64 7.98 -12.83 8.65
N ARG A 65 7.42 -13.62 9.57
CA ARG A 65 6.58 -13.10 10.67
C ARG A 65 7.41 -12.24 11.62
N GLU A 66 8.60 -12.70 11.98
CA GLU A 66 9.51 -12.01 12.88
C GLU A 66 10.08 -10.73 12.25
N ASP A 67 10.46 -10.75 10.97
CA ASP A 67 10.91 -9.57 10.23
C ASP A 67 9.80 -8.51 10.18
N TYR A 68 8.56 -8.94 9.94
CA TYR A 68 7.39 -8.04 9.93
C TYR A 68 7.08 -7.49 11.32
N ARG A 69 7.15 -8.33 12.36
CA ARG A 69 7.00 -7.89 13.76
C ARG A 69 8.03 -6.83 14.12
N TYR A 70 9.29 -7.06 13.76
CA TYR A 70 10.38 -6.13 14.03
C TYR A 70 10.14 -4.78 13.35
N PHE A 71 9.76 -4.79 12.07
CA PHE A 71 9.36 -3.60 11.32
C PHE A 71 8.22 -2.84 12.02
N LEU A 72 7.13 -3.53 12.38
CA LEU A 72 5.99 -2.90 13.05
C LEU A 72 6.36 -2.29 14.40
N LYS A 73 7.25 -2.94 15.17
CA LYS A 73 7.72 -2.42 16.46
C LYS A 73 8.55 -1.13 16.30
N GLN A 74 9.38 -1.06 15.25
CA GLN A 74 10.11 0.17 14.92
C GLN A 74 9.14 1.30 14.54
N VAL A 75 8.14 1.00 13.71
CA VAL A 75 7.10 1.97 13.34
C VAL A 75 6.30 2.44 14.56
N ASP A 76 5.91 1.54 15.47
CA ASP A 76 5.21 1.92 16.71
C ASP A 76 6.04 2.89 17.56
N THR A 77 7.33 2.59 17.70
CA THR A 77 8.26 3.39 18.53
C THR A 77 8.55 4.77 17.92
N GLU A 78 8.79 4.84 16.62
CA GLU A 78 9.24 6.08 15.97
C GLU A 78 8.11 6.94 15.40
N CYS A 79 7.06 6.29 14.90
CA CYS A 79 5.98 6.91 14.15
C CYS A 79 4.63 6.85 14.87
N GLY A 80 4.51 6.00 15.89
CA GLY A 80 3.30 5.87 16.69
C GLY A 80 2.29 4.87 16.14
N PRO A 81 1.24 4.57 16.91
CA PRO A 81 0.32 3.47 16.64
C PRO A 81 -0.60 3.73 15.44
N VAL A 82 -0.87 4.99 15.07
CA VAL A 82 -1.61 5.32 13.84
C VAL A 82 -0.84 4.83 12.60
N SER A 83 0.47 5.07 12.57
CA SER A 83 1.34 4.59 11.47
C SER A 83 1.38 3.06 11.40
N VAL A 84 1.33 2.38 12.56
CA VAL A 84 1.21 0.91 12.62
C VAL A 84 -0.08 0.44 11.95
N CYS A 85 -1.21 1.09 12.20
CA CYS A 85 -2.48 0.73 11.55
C CYS A 85 -2.40 0.86 10.03
N VAL A 86 -1.86 1.97 9.53
CA VAL A 86 -1.69 2.16 8.08
C VAL A 86 -0.77 1.10 7.48
N CYS A 87 0.34 0.78 8.16
CA CYS A 87 1.25 -0.30 7.74
C CYS A 87 0.58 -1.68 7.74
N ALA A 88 -0.22 -1.98 8.76
CA ALA A 88 -0.97 -3.22 8.89
C ALA A 88 -1.93 -3.42 7.72
N LEU A 89 -2.60 -2.35 7.28
CA LEU A 89 -3.57 -2.40 6.21
C LEU A 89 -2.94 -2.38 4.81
N GLY A 90 -1.97 -1.49 4.59
CA GLY A 90 -1.38 -1.23 3.28
C GLY A 90 -0.28 -2.20 2.86
N LEU A 91 0.52 -2.67 3.82
CA LEU A 91 1.67 -3.54 3.54
C LEU A 91 1.46 -4.97 3.97
N ARG A 92 0.78 -5.25 5.08
CA ARG A 92 0.53 -6.62 5.59
C ARG A 92 1.82 -7.46 5.71
N GLN A 93 1.75 -8.64 6.32
CA GLN A 93 2.93 -9.51 6.40
C GLN A 93 3.35 -10.05 5.02
N THR A 94 2.38 -10.40 4.17
CA THR A 94 2.63 -11.04 2.87
C THR A 94 3.28 -10.08 1.89
N VAL A 95 2.71 -8.88 1.72
CA VAL A 95 3.22 -7.89 0.77
C VAL A 95 4.55 -7.31 1.27
N PHE A 96 4.73 -7.09 2.58
CA PHE A 96 6.05 -6.80 3.16
C PHE A 96 7.07 -7.93 2.91
N GLY A 97 6.66 -9.19 3.07
CA GLY A 97 7.51 -10.35 2.86
C GLY A 97 7.96 -10.56 1.41
N CYS A 98 7.31 -9.91 0.44
CA CYS A 98 7.72 -9.90 -0.97
C CYS A 98 8.75 -8.81 -1.29
N MET A 99 9.11 -7.94 -0.34
CA MET A 99 10.15 -6.93 -0.52
C MET A 99 11.54 -7.56 -0.35
N LEU A 100 12.51 -7.03 -1.13
CA LEU A 100 13.92 -7.34 -0.91
C LEU A 100 14.36 -6.87 0.48
N GLU A 101 15.33 -7.58 1.07
CA GLU A 101 15.81 -7.32 2.43
C GLU A 101 16.33 -5.90 2.63
N ASP A 102 17.15 -5.40 1.71
CA ASP A 102 17.68 -4.03 1.73
C ASP A 102 16.57 -2.96 1.70
N ARG A 103 15.45 -3.25 1.01
CA ARG A 103 14.27 -2.39 1.00
C ARG A 103 13.49 -2.47 2.31
N ARG A 104 13.34 -3.66 2.88
CA ARG A 104 12.68 -3.84 4.19
C ARG A 104 13.41 -3.07 5.28
N LEU A 105 14.74 -3.09 5.28
CA LEU A 105 15.58 -2.38 6.24
C LEU A 105 15.46 -0.85 6.13
N ARG A 106 15.23 -0.31 4.92
CA ARG A 106 15.06 1.14 4.69
C ARG A 106 13.61 1.63 4.88
N LEU A 107 12.64 0.72 4.89
CA LEU A 107 11.22 1.09 4.95
C LEU A 107 10.82 1.87 6.21
N PRO A 108 11.27 1.54 7.44
CA PRO A 108 10.97 2.34 8.63
C PRO A 108 11.33 3.82 8.48
N MET A 109 12.51 4.10 7.92
CA MET A 109 12.97 5.47 7.64
C MET A 109 12.04 6.18 6.64
N MET A 110 11.56 5.47 5.62
CA MET A 110 10.60 6.04 4.67
C MET A 110 9.24 6.30 5.31
N VAL A 111 8.74 5.39 6.16
CA VAL A 111 7.50 5.60 6.93
C VAL A 111 7.63 6.83 7.82
N LYS A 112 8.76 6.98 8.51
CA LYS A 112 9.06 8.15 9.35
C LYS A 112 9.09 9.45 8.57
N LYS A 113 9.70 9.45 7.39
CA LYS A 113 9.74 10.63 6.49
C LYS A 113 8.32 11.11 6.13
N HIS A 114 7.39 10.18 5.95
CA HIS A 114 6.00 10.46 5.58
C HIS A 114 5.05 10.46 6.78
N LYS A 115 5.54 10.49 8.03
CA LYS A 115 4.71 10.35 9.24
C LYS A 115 3.51 11.31 9.25
N SER A 116 3.70 12.57 8.91
CA SER A 116 2.63 13.58 8.84
C SER A 116 1.54 13.21 7.84
N ASP A 117 1.92 12.61 6.72
CA ASP A 117 1.00 12.22 5.65
C ASP A 117 0.21 10.95 6.00
N LEU A 118 0.76 10.14 6.91
CA LEU A 118 0.14 8.90 7.41
C LEU A 118 -0.78 9.11 8.61
N GLU A 119 -0.76 10.30 9.22
CA GLU A 119 -1.66 10.64 10.32
C GLU A 119 -3.10 10.83 9.81
N ILE A 120 -4.04 10.17 10.49
CA ILE A 120 -5.47 10.27 10.20
C ILE A 120 -6.19 10.56 11.53
N PRO A 121 -6.92 11.69 11.67
CA PRO A 121 -7.62 12.03 12.90
C PRO A 121 -8.55 10.92 13.39
N PHE A 122 -9.37 10.37 12.49
CA PHE A 122 -10.25 9.23 12.78
C PHE A 122 -9.49 8.02 13.36
N LEU A 123 -8.32 7.67 12.81
CA LEU A 123 -7.53 6.56 13.36
C LEU A 123 -7.03 6.88 14.77
N ARG A 124 -6.63 8.12 15.04
CA ARG A 124 -6.14 8.52 16.37
C ARG A 124 -7.18 8.27 17.45
N GLU A 125 -8.46 8.45 17.14
CA GLU A 125 -9.57 8.22 18.06
C GLU A 125 -9.85 6.73 18.30
N VAL A 126 -9.81 5.90 17.26
CA VAL A 126 -10.20 4.47 17.36
C VAL A 126 -9.04 3.53 17.69
N VAL A 127 -7.79 3.96 17.51
CA VAL A 127 -6.59 3.13 17.73
C VAL A 127 -6.48 2.55 19.14
N PRO A 128 -6.77 3.30 20.24
CA PRO A 128 -6.76 2.75 21.59
C PRO A 128 -7.63 1.48 21.71
N ASP A 129 -8.89 1.54 21.26
CA ASP A 129 -9.82 0.42 21.29
C ASP A 129 -9.33 -0.78 20.45
N LEU A 130 -8.65 -0.50 19.33
CA LEU A 130 -8.09 -1.52 18.45
C LEU A 130 -6.84 -2.19 19.02
N ARG A 131 -6.11 -1.50 19.89
CA ARG A 131 -4.91 -2.04 20.55
C ARG A 131 -5.27 -2.97 21.71
N ASP A 132 -6.32 -2.61 22.45
CA ASP A 132 -6.66 -3.28 23.72
C ASP A 132 -7.58 -4.50 23.54
N ARG A 133 -8.20 -4.68 22.37
CA ARG A 133 -8.99 -5.89 22.05
C ARG A 133 -8.16 -6.94 21.31
N PRO A 134 -7.70 -8.02 21.99
CA PRO A 134 -7.09 -9.16 21.32
C PRO A 134 -8.10 -9.86 20.40
N THR A 135 -7.60 -10.44 19.31
CA THR A 135 -8.36 -11.04 18.19
C THR A 135 -9.14 -12.32 18.54
N GLY A 136 -9.50 -12.56 19.82
CA GLY A 136 -10.02 -13.84 20.30
C GLY A 136 -11.22 -13.78 21.27
N ALA A 137 -12.00 -12.69 21.27
CA ALA A 137 -13.13 -12.51 22.20
C ALA A 137 -14.50 -12.39 21.51
N GLU A 138 -14.68 -13.00 20.34
CA GLU A 138 -16.01 -13.19 19.75
C GLU A 138 -16.27 -14.69 19.70
N HIS A 139 -17.27 -15.11 20.48
CA HIS A 139 -17.80 -16.47 20.59
C HIS A 139 -17.89 -17.16 19.23
N GLU A 140 -17.24 -18.31 19.10
CA GLU A 140 -17.73 -19.35 18.19
C GLU A 140 -19.03 -19.88 18.78
N GLU A 141 -20.16 -19.43 18.24
CA GLU A 141 -21.41 -20.15 18.32
C GLU A 141 -21.52 -21.02 17.07
N GLY A 142 -21.62 -22.33 17.31
CA GLY A 142 -21.31 -23.35 16.34
C GLY A 142 -22.27 -23.43 15.16
N THR A 143 -21.76 -24.03 14.09
CA THR A 143 -22.54 -25.06 13.42
C THR A 143 -21.58 -26.18 13.04
N ASP A 144 -21.77 -27.27 13.77
CA ASP A 144 -21.24 -28.59 13.53
C ASP A 144 -21.62 -29.05 12.12
N SER A 145 -20.63 -29.47 11.35
CA SER A 145 -20.78 -30.36 10.19
C SER A 145 -19.39 -30.84 9.79
N GLN A 146 -18.95 -31.89 10.47
CA GLN A 146 -18.17 -32.92 9.79
C GLN A 146 -19.03 -33.48 8.65
N ASP A 147 -18.50 -33.55 7.43
CA ASP A 147 -18.13 -34.82 6.80
C ASP A 147 -17.81 -34.64 5.31
N ASN A 148 -16.88 -35.50 4.90
CA ASN A 148 -16.72 -36.07 3.57
C ASN A 148 -15.87 -35.37 2.50
N THR A 149 -14.62 -35.82 2.48
CA THR A 149 -13.85 -36.15 1.28
C THR A 149 -14.74 -36.66 0.14
N GLN A 150 -14.77 -35.95 -0.98
CA GLN A 150 -14.92 -36.63 -2.27
C GLN A 150 -14.04 -35.98 -3.34
N GLU A 151 -13.05 -36.77 -3.72
CA GLU A 151 -12.30 -36.75 -4.95
C GLU A 151 -13.25 -36.57 -6.15
N ILE A 152 -13.14 -35.47 -6.90
CA ILE A 152 -13.80 -35.36 -8.21
C ILE A 152 -12.74 -35.27 -9.30
N ARG A 153 -12.53 -36.47 -9.82
CA ARG A 153 -11.96 -36.85 -11.10
C ARG A 153 -12.63 -36.13 -12.27
N GLU A 154 -11.81 -35.98 -13.30
CA GLU A 154 -12.01 -35.26 -14.55
C GLU A 154 -13.27 -35.62 -15.39
N GLN A 155 -13.80 -34.57 -16.02
CA GLN A 155 -14.10 -34.43 -17.46
C GLN A 155 -15.35 -35.06 -18.11
N SER A 156 -16.00 -34.17 -18.89
CA SER A 156 -16.62 -34.36 -20.22
C SER A 156 -18.11 -34.68 -20.31
N TYR A 157 -18.94 -33.65 -20.53
CA TYR A 157 -19.81 -33.57 -21.73
C TYR A 157 -20.34 -32.15 -22.00
N SER A 158 -19.97 -31.66 -23.19
CA SER A 158 -20.72 -30.85 -24.17
C SER A 158 -21.65 -29.71 -23.69
N THR A 159 -21.21 -28.47 -23.90
CA THR A 159 -22.07 -27.29 -23.98
C THR A 159 -22.50 -27.08 -25.44
N SER A 160 -23.76 -27.36 -25.76
CA SER A 160 -24.42 -26.86 -26.98
C SER A 160 -24.90 -25.44 -26.72
N THR A 161 -24.24 -24.44 -27.32
CA THR A 161 -24.79 -23.08 -27.43
C THR A 161 -25.53 -22.96 -28.76
N SER A 162 -26.87 -22.94 -28.71
CA SER A 162 -27.69 -22.50 -29.84
C SER A 162 -27.79 -20.98 -29.81
N VAL A 163 -27.53 -20.42 -30.99
CA VAL A 163 -27.47 -19.01 -31.36
C VAL A 163 -28.86 -18.38 -31.23
N SER A 164 -28.94 -17.19 -30.62
CA SER A 164 -30.12 -16.33 -30.69
C SER A 164 -29.73 -15.08 -31.47
N ASP A 165 -30.31 -15.01 -32.66
CA ASP A 165 -30.10 -14.04 -33.72
C ASP A 165 -30.91 -12.77 -33.41
N ARG A 166 -30.27 -11.59 -33.39
CA ARG A 166 -30.97 -10.31 -33.56
C ARG A 166 -30.02 -9.16 -33.95
N THR A 167 -30.42 -8.57 -35.08
CA THR A 167 -30.29 -7.18 -35.56
C THR A 167 -29.07 -6.75 -36.40
N PRO A 168 -29.31 -6.13 -37.58
CA PRO A 168 -28.29 -5.77 -38.56
C PRO A 168 -27.70 -4.37 -38.36
N ALA A 169 -26.46 -4.22 -38.80
CA ALA A 169 -25.70 -2.97 -38.86
C ALA A 169 -26.11 -2.12 -40.08
N VAL A 170 -26.27 -0.81 -39.84
CA VAL A 170 -26.44 0.23 -40.86
C VAL A 170 -25.07 0.82 -41.23
N SER A 171 -24.87 1.02 -42.52
CA SER A 171 -23.66 1.48 -43.21
C SER A 171 -23.13 2.86 -42.78
N PRO A 172 -21.80 3.12 -42.90
CA PRO A 172 -21.24 4.46 -42.82
C PRO A 172 -21.13 5.08 -44.22
N GLY A 173 -21.85 6.19 -44.43
CA GLY A 173 -21.74 7.04 -45.61
C GLY A 173 -20.95 8.31 -45.32
N HIS A 174 -19.98 8.58 -46.19
CA HIS A 174 -19.20 9.81 -46.33
C HIS A 174 -20.02 11.10 -46.18
N LEU A 175 -19.39 12.17 -45.67
CA LEU A 175 -19.12 13.42 -46.39
C LEU A 175 -18.46 14.46 -45.45
N ALA A 176 -17.28 14.96 -45.87
CA ALA A 176 -16.78 16.27 -45.47
C ALA A 176 -17.63 17.36 -46.17
N PRO A 177 -17.64 18.64 -45.72
CA PRO A 177 -16.58 19.55 -46.18
C PRO A 177 -16.19 20.70 -45.22
N GLU A 178 -14.94 21.14 -45.43
CA GLU A 178 -14.43 22.51 -45.49
C GLU A 178 -14.59 23.57 -44.37
N SER A 179 -13.42 24.15 -44.10
CA SER A 179 -13.14 25.60 -43.94
C SER A 179 -13.39 26.27 -42.59
N ARG A 180 -12.29 26.62 -41.91
CA ARG A 180 -11.76 28.00 -41.82
C ARG A 180 -10.65 28.11 -40.77
N THR A 181 -9.46 28.46 -41.23
CA THR A 181 -8.46 29.23 -40.48
C THR A 181 -9.02 30.65 -40.23
N PRO A 182 -8.58 31.31 -39.14
CA PRO A 182 -7.57 32.34 -39.38
C PRO A 182 -6.40 32.33 -38.39
N GLU A 183 -5.31 32.83 -38.95
CA GLU A 183 -4.01 33.18 -38.40
C GLU A 183 -4.07 34.44 -37.51
N LEU A 184 -2.91 34.80 -36.90
CA LEU A 184 -2.57 36.00 -36.11
C LEU A 184 -2.84 35.84 -34.60
N GLN A 185 -1.93 36.11 -33.66
CA GLN A 185 -0.71 36.90 -33.70
C GLN A 185 0.20 36.53 -32.51
N SER A 186 1.50 36.56 -32.81
CA SER A 186 2.70 36.72 -31.97
C SER A 186 2.56 37.35 -30.56
N ASP A 187 3.27 36.79 -29.56
CA ASP A 187 4.49 37.42 -28.99
C ASP A 187 5.28 36.45 -28.05
N PRO A 188 6.59 36.26 -28.23
CA PRO A 188 7.49 35.62 -27.28
C PRO A 188 8.43 36.66 -26.64
N THR A 189 8.20 37.05 -25.38
CA THR A 189 9.13 37.94 -24.66
C THR A 189 9.88 37.21 -23.55
N GLU A 190 11.17 37.02 -23.84
CA GLU A 190 12.37 37.10 -22.99
C GLU A 190 12.61 36.15 -21.79
N LYS A 191 13.68 35.35 -21.96
CA LYS A 191 14.63 34.86 -20.93
C LYS A 191 15.49 36.04 -20.39
N PRO A 192 16.60 35.79 -19.66
CA PRO A 192 16.76 35.34 -18.28
C PRO A 192 17.47 36.44 -17.44
N ARG A 193 17.43 36.37 -16.10
CA ARG A 193 18.36 37.18 -15.27
C ARG A 193 19.21 36.33 -14.35
N ALA A 194 20.49 36.27 -14.72
CA ALA A 194 21.57 35.76 -13.90
C ALA A 194 22.06 36.82 -12.89
N MET A 195 22.85 36.33 -11.93
CA MET A 195 23.79 37.04 -11.06
C MET A 195 23.22 37.85 -9.89
N GLN A 196 23.54 37.43 -8.66
CA GLN A 196 24.69 38.03 -7.98
C GLN A 196 25.17 37.20 -6.78
N GLN A 197 26.46 36.87 -6.82
CA GLN A 197 27.28 36.52 -5.67
C GLN A 197 27.40 37.75 -4.76
N GLY A 198 27.19 37.54 -3.46
CA GLY A 198 27.57 38.49 -2.41
C GLY A 198 28.51 37.81 -1.42
N LYS A 199 29.81 37.81 -1.73
CA LYS A 199 30.85 37.73 -0.70
C LYS A 199 30.81 39.03 0.10
N ARG A 200 30.88 38.95 1.43
CA ARG A 200 31.59 39.95 2.21
C ARG A 200 32.11 39.36 3.51
N ASP A 201 33.41 39.55 3.66
CA ASP A 201 34.27 39.15 4.76
C ASP A 201 34.08 40.00 6.03
N HIS A 202 34.63 39.45 7.11
CA HIS A 202 35.23 40.09 8.28
C HIS A 202 34.35 40.95 9.21
N SER A 203 34.25 40.48 10.47
CA SER A 203 34.81 41.30 11.54
C SER A 203 35.30 40.45 12.72
N LYS A 204 36.55 40.70 13.10
CA LYS A 204 37.18 40.34 14.38
C LYS A 204 36.51 41.15 15.50
N ASN A 205 36.40 40.54 16.67
CA ASN A 205 36.56 41.12 18.02
C ASN A 205 36.69 39.87 18.92
N GLY A 206 37.75 39.60 19.68
CA GLY A 206 38.71 40.49 20.32
C GLY A 206 38.37 40.55 21.82
N VAL A 207 39.37 40.18 22.65
CA VAL A 207 39.46 40.38 24.12
C VAL A 207 38.67 39.35 24.96
N GLY A 208 39.23 38.62 25.93
CA GLY A 208 40.49 38.71 26.68
C GLY A 208 40.19 38.62 28.18
N SER A 209 40.92 37.72 28.89
CA SER A 209 41.15 37.66 30.36
C SER A 209 39.91 37.59 31.29
N ASP A 210 39.82 36.80 32.36
CA ASP A 210 40.75 36.17 33.30
C ASP A 210 40.32 34.71 33.59
#